data_AF-A0A1H1T6L2-F1
#
_entry.id   AF-A0A1H1T6L2-F1
#
_cell.length_a   1.000
_cell.length_b   1.000
_cell.length_c   1.000
_cell.angle_alpha   90.00
_cell.angle_beta   90.00
_cell.angle_gamma   90.00
#
_symmetry.space_group_name_H-M   'P 1'
#
loop_
_entity.id
_entity.type
_entity.pdbx_description
1 polymer ?
#
loop_
_entity_poly.entity_id
_entity_poly.type
_entity_poly.pdbx_seq_one_letter_code
_entity_poly.pdbx_strand_id
1 'polypeptide(L)'
;MTNPSPPLSNDVFLQRYGETLLAKAAPLFEQAALNARQAGLNATVHTSGSPSELCLEVRETEHSYASHYRIEADMAHQCVHHVLYFVADGATRTLDGGLDSINAMVIDTQLASLFRDGFALTLPAVSARHPAGFW
;
A
#
# COMPACT_ATOMS: atom_id res chain seq x y z
N MET A 1 34.19 -13.16 -7.18
CA MET A 1 33.18 -13.82 -6.33
C MET A 1 32.67 -12.80 -5.34
N THR A 2 31.54 -12.15 -5.65
CA THR A 2 30.87 -11.21 -4.75
C THR A 2 30.19 -12.03 -3.65
N ASN A 3 30.68 -11.91 -2.41
CA ASN A 3 29.98 -12.48 -1.25
C ASN A 3 28.58 -11.84 -1.18
N PRO A 4 27.50 -12.62 -1.07
CA PRO A 4 26.21 -12.05 -0.72
C PRO A 4 26.33 -11.42 0.67
N SER A 5 25.94 -10.16 0.80
CA SER A 5 25.84 -9.48 2.09
C SER A 5 25.05 -10.36 3.07
N PRO A 6 25.48 -10.50 4.34
CA PRO A 6 24.72 -11.27 5.31
C PRO A 6 23.30 -10.68 5.43
N PRO A 7 22.28 -11.51 5.65
CA PRO A 7 20.92 -11.04 5.90
C PRO A 7 20.95 -10.03 7.06
N LEU A 8 20.13 -8.98 6.96
CA LEU A 8 20.00 -8.00 8.04
C LEU A 8 19.54 -8.74 9.31
N SER A 9 19.93 -8.27 10.50
CA SER A 9 19.23 -8.73 11.71
C SER A 9 17.75 -8.36 11.59
N ASN A 10 16.86 -9.20 12.10
CA ASN A 10 15.42 -8.94 12.11
C ASN A 10 15.09 -7.58 12.74
N ASP A 11 15.84 -7.16 13.76
CA ASP A 11 15.66 -5.84 14.39
C ASP A 11 15.98 -4.69 13.42
N VAL A 12 17.05 -4.84 12.63
CA VAL A 12 17.48 -3.82 11.65
C VAL A 12 16.49 -3.78 10.48
N PHE A 13 16.00 -4.93 10.04
CA PHE A 13 14.96 -5.00 9.02
C PHE A 13 13.68 -4.31 9.52
N LEU A 14 13.21 -4.65 10.72
CA LEU A 14 11.99 -4.09 11.29
C LEU A 14 12.08 -2.58 11.49
N GLN A 15 13.22 -2.09 11.98
CA GLN A 15 13.47 -0.66 12.13
C GLN A 15 13.38 0.05 10.77
N ARG A 16 14.11 -0.44 9.76
CA ARG A 16 14.12 0.17 8.42
C ARG A 16 12.75 0.10 7.75
N TYR A 17 12.05 -1.00 7.94
CA TYR A 17 10.68 -1.17 7.49
C TYR A 17 9.75 -0.11 8.07
N GLY A 18 9.73 0.05 9.40
CA GLY A 18 8.89 1.05 10.07
C GLY A 18 9.23 2.48 9.66
N GLU A 19 10.52 2.82 9.59
CA GLU A 19 10.98 4.13 9.10
C GLU A 19 10.53 4.40 7.66
N THR A 20 10.67 3.41 6.77
CA THR A 20 10.30 3.55 5.36
C THR A 20 8.79 3.66 5.18
N LEU A 21 8.02 2.89 5.94
CA LEU A 21 6.56 2.87 5.92
C LEU A 21 5.99 4.23 6.36
N LEU A 22 6.49 4.81 7.45
CA LEU A 22 6.06 6.13 7.92
C LEU A 22 6.54 7.27 7.02
N ALA A 23 7.78 7.22 6.54
CA ALA A 23 8.36 8.31 5.75
C ALA A 23 7.84 8.36 4.31
N LYS A 24 7.56 7.20 3.69
CA LYS A 24 7.20 7.11 2.27
C LYS A 24 5.76 6.69 2.03
N ALA A 25 5.24 5.69 2.75
CA ALA A 25 3.92 5.14 2.46
C ALA A 25 2.79 5.93 3.12
N ALA A 26 2.95 6.31 4.40
CA ALA A 26 1.90 7.01 5.15
C ALA A 26 1.39 8.29 4.45
N PRO A 27 2.25 9.20 3.93
CA PRO A 27 1.76 10.39 3.23
C PRO A 27 0.93 10.08 1.98
N LEU A 28 1.26 9.00 1.28
CA LEU A 28 0.56 8.58 0.06
C LEU A 28 -0.81 7.98 0.38
N PHE A 29 -0.88 7.17 1.44
CA PHE A 29 -2.12 6.59 1.93
C PHE A 29 -3.08 7.69 2.41
N GLU A 30 -2.58 8.65 3.19
CA GLU A 30 -3.37 9.78 3.68
C GLU A 30 -3.91 10.64 2.54
N GLN A 31 -3.08 10.94 1.54
CA GLN A 31 -3.51 11.69 0.37
C GLN A 31 -4.57 10.92 -0.43
N ALA A 32 -4.41 9.60 -0.59
CA ALA A 32 -5.38 8.76 -1.28
C ALA A 32 -6.72 8.71 -0.51
N ALA A 33 -6.68 8.57 0.81
CA ALA A 33 -7.87 8.61 1.66
C ALA A 33 -8.58 9.97 1.62
N LEU A 34 -7.83 11.08 1.57
CA LEU A 34 -8.41 12.41 1.37
C LEU A 34 -9.13 12.50 0.02
N ASN A 35 -8.49 12.07 -1.07
CA ASN A 35 -9.08 12.11 -2.40
C ASN A 35 -10.33 11.22 -2.50
N ALA A 36 -10.29 10.03 -1.89
CA ALA A 36 -11.43 9.12 -1.83
C ALA A 36 -12.62 9.75 -1.10
N ARG A 37 -12.37 10.40 0.04
CA ARG A 37 -13.39 11.14 0.80
C ARG A 37 -13.98 12.30 0.00
N GLN A 38 -13.16 13.03 -0.74
CA GLN A 38 -13.62 14.10 -1.65
C GLN A 38 -14.48 13.55 -2.79
N ALA A 39 -14.28 12.30 -3.20
CA ALA A 39 -15.08 11.60 -4.19
C ALA A 39 -16.34 10.92 -3.61
N GLY A 40 -16.62 11.10 -2.31
CA GLY A 40 -17.82 10.55 -1.65
C GLY A 40 -17.64 9.14 -1.07
N LEU A 41 -16.43 8.58 -1.05
CA LEU A 41 -16.15 7.30 -0.40
C LEU A 41 -15.81 7.50 1.10
N ASN A 42 -16.04 6.46 1.91
CA ASN A 42 -15.51 6.41 3.25
C ASN A 42 -14.13 5.74 3.21
N ALA A 43 -13.08 6.51 3.54
CA ALA A 43 -11.71 6.01 3.53
C ALA A 43 -10.98 6.34 4.84
N THR A 44 -10.31 5.35 5.40
CA THR A 44 -9.59 5.44 6.67
C THR A 44 -8.20 4.84 6.55
N VAL A 45 -7.18 5.56 7.02
CA VAL A 45 -5.82 5.05 7.16
C VAL A 45 -5.58 4.72 8.63
N HIS A 46 -4.99 3.56 8.88
CA HIS A 46 -4.59 3.16 10.22
C HIS A 46 -3.42 2.19 10.17
N THR A 47 -2.79 1.98 11.32
CA THR A 47 -1.79 0.93 11.52
C THR A 47 -2.38 -0.24 12.29
N SER A 48 -2.07 -1.46 11.88
CA SER A 48 -2.51 -2.70 12.54
C SER A 48 -1.35 -3.68 12.70
N GLY A 49 -1.57 -4.80 13.41
CA GLY A 49 -0.62 -5.91 13.44
C GLY A 49 0.66 -5.71 14.28
N SER A 50 1.46 -6.76 14.32
CA SER A 50 2.78 -6.80 14.94
C SER A 50 3.65 -7.81 14.17
N PRO A 51 4.57 -7.37 13.28
CA PRO A 51 5.03 -5.99 13.07
C PRO A 51 3.96 -5.06 12.48
N SER A 52 4.14 -3.74 12.64
CA SER A 52 3.14 -2.74 12.24
C SER A 52 2.90 -2.72 10.72
N GLU A 53 1.65 -2.90 10.33
CA GLU A 53 1.15 -2.85 8.97
C GLU A 53 0.54 -1.47 8.71
N LEU A 54 0.67 -0.93 7.50
CA LEU A 54 -0.08 0.26 7.09
C LEU A 54 -1.27 -0.16 6.25
N CYS A 55 -2.47 0.25 6.66
CA CYS A 55 -3.73 -0.12 6.05
C CYS A 55 -4.49 1.10 5.58
N LEU A 56 -4.94 1.07 4.32
CA LEU A 56 -5.96 1.96 3.77
C LEU A 56 -7.22 1.13 3.53
N GLU A 57 -8.28 1.43 4.26
CA GLU A 57 -9.61 0.87 4.02
C GLU A 57 -10.45 1.88 3.25
N VAL A 58 -11.18 1.40 2.25
CA VAL A 58 -12.08 2.20 1.42
C VAL A 58 -13.39 1.45 1.25
N ARG A 59 -14.51 2.14 1.43
CA ARG A 59 -15.86 1.60 1.19
C ARG A 59 -16.79 2.68 0.67
N GLU A 60 -17.84 2.26 -0.01
CA GLU A 60 -18.97 3.13 -0.33
C GLU A 60 -19.74 3.48 0.96
N THR A 61 -20.37 4.65 1.02
CA THR A 61 -21.05 5.15 2.23
C THR A 61 -22.15 4.20 2.72
N GLU A 62 -22.84 3.54 1.78
CA GLU A 62 -23.95 2.62 2.05
C GLU A 62 -23.50 1.19 2.37
N HIS A 63 -22.20 0.89 2.23
CA HIS A 63 -21.67 -0.46 2.35
C HIS A 63 -20.87 -0.64 3.64
N SER A 64 -21.17 -1.70 4.39
CA SER A 64 -20.45 -2.02 5.64
C SER A 64 -19.06 -2.60 5.42
N TYR A 65 -18.80 -3.19 4.25
CA TYR A 65 -17.57 -3.89 3.93
C TYR A 65 -16.62 -3.01 3.12
N ALA A 66 -15.32 -3.11 3.40
CA ALA A 66 -14.28 -2.31 2.79
C ALA A 66 -13.35 -3.14 1.90
N SER A 67 -13.00 -2.58 0.75
CA SER A 67 -11.78 -2.96 0.03
C SER A 67 -10.59 -2.34 0.76
N HIS A 68 -9.42 -2.97 0.71
CA HIS A 68 -8.25 -2.44 1.39
C HIS A 68 -6.96 -2.60 0.61
N TYR A 69 -6.03 -1.71 0.90
CA TYR A 69 -4.62 -1.86 0.57
C TYR A 69 -3.80 -1.89 1.85
N ARG A 70 -3.02 -2.96 2.02
CA ARG A 70 -2.14 -3.16 3.15
C ARG A 70 -0.69 -3.34 2.71
N ILE A 71 0.23 -2.75 3.49
CA ILE A 71 1.66 -3.05 3.43
C ILE A 71 2.01 -3.79 4.72
N GLU A 72 2.50 -5.01 4.58
CA GLU A 72 2.88 -5.90 5.68
C GLU A 72 4.31 -6.41 5.50
N ALA A 73 4.98 -6.70 6.61
CA ALA A 73 6.32 -7.26 6.63
C ALA A 73 6.29 -8.76 6.91
N ASP A 74 7.01 -9.53 6.11
CA ASP A 74 7.30 -10.94 6.38
C ASP A 74 8.68 -11.05 7.01
N MET A 75 8.69 -11.35 8.31
CA MET A 75 9.91 -11.49 9.10
C MET A 75 10.66 -12.81 8.84
N ALA A 76 9.99 -13.84 8.32
CA ALA A 76 10.62 -15.12 8.01
C ALA A 76 11.48 -15.01 6.74
N HIS A 77 10.99 -14.25 5.75
CA HIS A 77 11.67 -14.05 4.46
C HIS A 77 12.32 -12.68 4.30
N GLN A 78 12.17 -11.78 5.29
CA GLN A 78 12.65 -10.40 5.26
C GLN A 78 12.21 -9.64 4.02
N CYS A 79 10.93 -9.77 3.68
CA CYS A 79 10.32 -9.11 2.53
C CYS A 79 9.06 -8.32 2.93
N VAL A 80 8.51 -7.61 1.96
CA VAL A 80 7.32 -6.77 2.10
C VAL A 80 6.26 -7.29 1.15
N HIS A 81 5.03 -7.41 1.65
CA HIS A 81 3.87 -7.70 0.84
C HIS A 81 2.97 -6.47 0.70
N HIS A 82 2.60 -6.19 -0.54
CA HIS A 82 1.56 -5.23 -0.89
C HIS A 82 0.29 -6.02 -1.17
N VAL A 83 -0.68 -5.97 -0.26
CA VAL A 83 -1.91 -6.77 -0.32
C VAL A 83 -3.10 -5.88 -0.66
N LEU A 84 -3.73 -6.16 -1.79
CA LEU A 84 -4.99 -5.56 -2.21
C LEU A 84 -6.13 -6.55 -2.02
N TYR A 85 -7.18 -6.13 -1.35
CA TYR A 85 -8.43 -6.88 -1.25
C TYR A 85 -9.57 -6.08 -1.86
N PHE A 86 -10.36 -6.73 -2.72
CA PHE A 86 -11.50 -6.15 -3.40
C PHE A 86 -12.78 -6.77 -2.86
N VAL A 87 -13.62 -5.96 -2.23
CA VAL A 87 -14.89 -6.44 -1.67
C VAL A 87 -15.89 -6.88 -2.74
N ALA A 88 -15.80 -6.30 -3.94
CA ALA A 88 -16.77 -6.52 -5.03
C ALA A 88 -16.79 -7.97 -5.53
N ASP A 89 -15.63 -8.61 -5.60
CA ASP A 89 -15.46 -9.98 -6.08
C ASP A 89 -14.78 -10.91 -5.05
N GLY A 90 -14.38 -10.37 -3.90
CA GLY A 90 -13.64 -11.10 -2.87
C GLY A 90 -12.20 -11.43 -3.25
N ALA A 91 -11.68 -10.86 -4.34
CA ALA A 91 -10.34 -11.16 -4.82
C ALA A 91 -9.27 -10.52 -3.92
N THR A 92 -8.19 -11.27 -3.68
CA THR A 92 -6.97 -10.75 -3.05
C THR A 92 -5.84 -10.79 -4.07
N ARG A 93 -5.09 -9.69 -4.19
CA ARG A 93 -3.88 -9.61 -5.01
C ARG A 93 -2.71 -9.24 -4.11
N THR A 94 -1.62 -9.96 -4.27
CA THR A 94 -0.39 -9.72 -3.50
C THR A 94 0.75 -9.43 -4.45
N LEU A 95 1.52 -8.39 -4.15
CA LEU A 95 2.80 -8.11 -4.78
C LEU A 95 3.90 -8.19 -3.72
N ASP A 96 4.86 -9.08 -3.96
CA ASP A 96 6.00 -9.29 -3.07
C ASP A 96 7.18 -8.43 -3.52
N GLY A 97 7.89 -7.85 -2.55
CA GLY A 97 9.06 -7.00 -2.81
C GLY A 97 10.01 -6.90 -1.63
N GLY A 98 11.15 -6.23 -1.85
CA GLY A 98 12.04 -5.81 -0.77
C GLY A 98 11.58 -4.49 -0.15
N LEU A 99 12.35 -3.95 0.80
CA LEU A 99 12.08 -2.62 1.37
C LEU A 99 12.03 -1.49 0.33
N ASP A 100 12.72 -1.67 -0.79
CA ASP A 100 12.74 -0.77 -1.94
C ASP A 100 11.40 -0.73 -2.69
N SER A 101 10.53 -1.74 -2.55
CA SER A 101 9.16 -1.71 -3.09
C SER A 101 8.26 -0.70 -2.36
N ILE A 102 8.61 -0.28 -1.14
CA ILE A 102 7.97 0.83 -0.44
C ILE A 102 8.46 2.16 -1.03
N ASN A 103 8.05 2.43 -2.26
CA ASN A 103 8.35 3.65 -3.00
C ASN A 103 7.09 4.22 -3.64
N ALA A 104 7.15 5.50 -4.03
CA ALA A 104 5.99 6.22 -4.54
C ALA A 104 5.38 5.58 -5.79
N MET A 105 6.19 5.10 -6.72
CA MET A 105 5.71 4.52 -7.98
C MET A 105 4.91 3.24 -7.74
N VAL A 106 5.44 2.31 -6.94
CA VAL A 106 4.75 1.05 -6.62
C VAL A 106 3.47 1.34 -5.84
N ILE A 107 3.55 2.19 -4.81
CA ILE A 107 2.41 2.54 -3.96
C ILE A 107 1.30 3.22 -4.77
N ASP A 108 1.65 4.21 -5.60
CA ASP A 108 0.68 4.90 -6.46
C ASP A 108 0.05 3.93 -7.47
N THR A 109 0.81 2.95 -8.00
CA THR A 109 0.29 1.92 -8.91
C THR A 109 -0.73 1.01 -8.20
N GLN A 110 -0.42 0.56 -6.99
CA GLN A 110 -1.32 -0.26 -6.19
C GLN A 110 -2.57 0.52 -5.78
N LEU A 111 -2.43 1.78 -5.36
CA LEU A 111 -3.55 2.67 -5.07
C LEU A 111 -4.43 2.87 -6.31
N ALA A 112 -3.85 3.21 -7.46
CA ALA A 112 -4.61 3.34 -8.71
C ALA A 112 -5.39 2.06 -9.04
N SER A 113 -4.79 0.90 -8.80
CA SER A 113 -5.45 -0.39 -9.01
C SER A 113 -6.61 -0.60 -8.03
N LEU A 114 -6.42 -0.30 -6.74
CA LEU A 114 -7.49 -0.37 -5.73
C LEU A 114 -8.69 0.51 -6.13
N PHE A 115 -8.44 1.77 -6.48
CA PHE A 115 -9.51 2.73 -6.77
C PHE A 115 -10.20 2.48 -8.11
N ARG A 116 -9.44 2.13 -9.15
CA ARG A 116 -9.99 1.83 -10.47
C ARG A 116 -10.80 0.53 -10.44
N ASP A 117 -10.22 -0.54 -9.92
CA ASP A 117 -10.83 -1.86 -10.00
C ASP A 117 -11.90 -2.04 -8.90
N GLY A 118 -11.73 -1.41 -7.74
CA GLY A 118 -12.66 -1.50 -6.62
C GLY A 118 -13.83 -0.51 -6.65
N PHE A 119 -13.66 0.66 -7.29
CA PHE A 119 -14.63 1.77 -7.19
C PHE A 119 -14.85 2.52 -8.51
N ALA A 120 -14.29 2.05 -9.63
CA ALA A 120 -14.29 2.76 -10.92
C ALA A 120 -13.79 4.22 -10.83
N LEU A 121 -12.92 4.52 -9.86
CA LEU A 121 -12.42 5.86 -9.57
C LEU A 121 -10.99 6.04 -10.07
N THR A 122 -10.72 7.15 -10.74
CA THR A 122 -9.34 7.56 -11.08
C THR A 122 -8.86 8.63 -10.11
N LEU A 123 -7.81 8.34 -9.34
CA LEU A 123 -7.22 9.32 -8.44
C LEU A 123 -6.40 10.37 -9.22
N PRO A 124 -6.74 11.68 -9.11
CA PRO A 124 -6.01 12.74 -9.83
C PRO A 124 -4.53 12.82 -9.44
N ALA A 125 -4.22 12.58 -8.16
CA ALA A 125 -2.87 12.71 -7.61
C ALA A 125 -1.88 11.63 -8.10
N VAL A 126 -2.36 10.45 -8.50
CA VAL A 126 -1.52 9.39 -9.08
C VAL A 126 -1.20 9.71 -10.54
N SER A 127 -2.22 10.14 -11.30
CA SER A 127 -2.08 10.50 -12.71
C SER A 127 -1.17 11.73 -12.93
N ALA A 128 -1.14 12.66 -11.98
CA ALA A 128 -0.29 13.85 -12.04
C ALA A 128 1.18 13.57 -11.68
N ARG A 129 1.45 12.60 -10.81
CA ARG A 129 2.83 12.23 -10.40
C ARG A 129 3.50 11.28 -11.39
N HIS A 130 2.70 10.48 -12.10
CA HIS A 130 3.16 9.54 -13.12
C HIS A 130 2.35 9.73 -14.42
N PRO A 131 2.66 10.75 -15.23
CA PRO A 131 2.00 10.94 -16.52
C PRO A 131 2.21 9.71 -17.41
N ALA A 132 1.16 9.32 -18.15
CA ALA A 132 1.17 8.15 -19.03
C ALA A 132 2.40 8.16 -19.96
N GLY A 133 3.26 7.14 -19.83
CA GLY A 133 4.46 6.99 -20.68
C GLY A 133 5.73 6.51 -19.97
N PHE A 134 5.74 6.37 -18.65
CA PHE A 134 6.86 5.74 -17.93
C PHE A 134 6.44 4.36 -17.40
N TRP A 135 6.79 3.34 -18.17
CA TRP A 135 6.81 1.92 -17.79
C TRP A 135 8.20 1.36 -18.10
#